data_AF-A0A494X5J5-F1
#
_entry.id   AF-A0A494X5J5-F1
#
_cell.length_a   1.000
_cell.length_b   1.000
_cell.length_c   1.000
_cell.angle_alpha   90.00
_cell.angle_beta   90.00
_cell.angle_gamma   90.00
#
_symmetry.space_group_name_H-M   'P 1'
#
loop_
_entity.id
_entity.type
_entity.pdbx_description
1 polymer ?
#
loop_
_entity_poly.entity_id
_entity_poly.type
_entity_poly.pdbx_seq_one_letter_code
_entity_poly.pdbx_strand_id
1 'polypeptide(L)'
;HAAVIARTHLILLGEGADMSYLFYSSDTPDSPPGYGLFFDLSDAQGAYGASNISPKPAAMAVAAMTRIVDGTSTLGYLNNVPAGVYGYAFQRLNGGKVVTALWTHNNANWSASSGFSASYSVPYSLQVDAPGSSGSVMLLDAMGNASSVPYADGQVALTLTESPLYVVSTNAAVIKANVTPPLGYVAH
;
A
#
# COMPACT_ATOMS: atom_id res chain seq x y z
N HIS A 1 -6.87 9.64 -6.41
CA HIS A 1 -6.32 10.21 -5.16
C HIS A 1 -5.96 9.17 -4.11
N ALA A 2 -6.90 8.34 -3.63
CA ALA A 2 -6.65 7.35 -2.56
C ALA A 2 -5.40 6.47 -2.78
N ALA A 3 -5.26 5.88 -3.98
CA ALA A 3 -4.11 5.05 -4.32
C ALA A 3 -2.77 5.81 -4.38
N VAL A 4 -2.74 7.10 -4.75
CA VAL A 4 -1.51 7.90 -4.69
C VAL A 4 -1.07 8.06 -3.25
N ILE A 5 -2.00 8.51 -2.40
CA ILE A 5 -1.72 8.78 -1.00
C ILE A 5 -1.17 7.50 -0.36
N ALA A 6 -1.90 6.38 -0.47
CA ALA A 6 -1.45 5.12 0.11
C ALA A 6 -0.07 4.69 -0.39
N ARG A 7 0.18 4.73 -1.70
CA ARG A 7 1.48 4.36 -2.28
C ARG A 7 2.61 5.28 -1.81
N THR A 8 2.39 6.59 -1.73
CA THR A 8 3.39 7.54 -1.21
C THR A 8 3.78 7.19 0.23
N HIS A 9 2.80 6.92 1.09
CA HIS A 9 3.07 6.54 2.47
C HIS A 9 3.78 5.18 2.57
N LEU A 10 3.38 4.20 1.76
CA LEU A 10 4.05 2.90 1.71
C LEU A 10 5.50 3.01 1.22
N ILE A 11 5.78 3.90 0.25
CA ILE A 11 7.15 4.19 -0.19
C ILE A 11 7.93 4.83 0.96
N LEU A 12 7.43 5.90 1.58
CA LEU A 12 8.16 6.60 2.65
C LEU A 12 8.52 5.66 3.81
N LEU A 13 7.54 4.90 4.29
CA LEU A 13 7.74 3.92 5.37
C LEU A 13 8.66 2.78 4.90
N GLY A 14 8.47 2.31 3.67
CA GLY A 14 9.26 1.27 3.05
C GLY A 14 10.74 1.63 2.90
N GLU A 15 11.03 2.89 2.59
CA GLU A 15 12.38 3.48 2.50
C GLU A 15 12.96 3.90 3.86
N GLY A 16 12.28 3.56 4.97
CA GLY A 16 12.84 3.69 6.31
C GLY A 16 12.47 4.97 7.05
N ALA A 17 11.48 5.75 6.58
CA ALA A 17 10.90 6.78 7.43
C ALA A 17 10.15 6.13 8.60
N ASP A 18 10.41 6.56 9.83
CA ASP A 18 9.73 6.03 11.02
C ASP A 18 8.25 6.41 11.07
N MET A 19 7.90 7.51 10.41
CA MET A 19 6.56 8.07 10.43
C MET A 19 6.30 8.91 9.18
N SER A 20 5.05 8.95 8.76
CA SER A 20 4.58 9.81 7.68
C SER A 20 3.21 10.38 8.03
N TYR A 21 3.00 11.65 7.72
CA TYR A 21 1.77 12.38 8.08
C TYR A 21 0.97 12.68 6.83
N LEU A 22 -0.34 12.46 6.93
CA LEU A 22 -1.28 12.78 5.87
C LEU A 22 -1.60 14.27 5.90
N PHE A 23 -1.72 14.84 4.71
CA PHE A 23 -1.96 16.26 4.54
C PHE A 23 -2.94 16.46 3.38
N TYR A 24 -4.15 16.98 3.58
CA TYR A 24 -4.79 17.51 4.81
C TYR A 24 -5.97 16.66 5.29
N SER A 25 -6.46 16.92 6.51
CA SER A 25 -7.62 16.22 7.08
C SER A 25 -8.89 16.45 6.26
N SER A 26 -9.34 17.69 6.10
CA SER A 26 -10.49 18.06 5.28
C SER A 26 -10.07 18.87 4.07
N ASP A 27 -10.97 19.01 3.10
CA ASP A 27 -10.76 19.92 1.98
C ASP A 27 -10.55 21.35 2.48
N THR A 28 -9.56 22.03 1.90
CA THR A 28 -9.20 23.43 2.17
C THR A 28 -9.62 24.31 0.99
N PRO A 29 -9.78 25.64 1.17
CA PRO A 29 -10.14 26.56 0.08
C PRO A 29 -9.02 26.75 -0.97
N ASP A 30 -7.94 25.98 -0.90
CA ASP A 30 -6.80 26.07 -1.82
C ASP A 30 -7.20 25.57 -3.22
N SER A 31 -6.59 26.13 -4.26
CA SER A 31 -6.90 25.78 -5.66
C SER A 31 -5.86 24.83 -6.27
N PRO A 32 -6.25 23.68 -6.85
CA PRO A 32 -7.62 23.17 -6.92
C PRO A 32 -8.10 22.59 -5.58
N PRO A 33 -9.39 22.74 -5.23
CA PRO A 33 -9.94 22.13 -4.02
C PRO A 33 -9.96 20.60 -4.17
N GLY A 34 -9.99 19.87 -3.04
CA GLY A 34 -10.20 18.43 -3.04
C GLY A 34 -9.06 17.55 -2.49
N TYR A 35 -7.98 18.16 -2.00
CA TYR A 35 -6.83 17.45 -1.43
C TYR A 35 -7.10 16.75 -0.09
N GLY A 36 -8.18 17.10 0.60
CA GLY A 36 -8.52 16.55 1.91
C GLY A 36 -8.92 15.09 1.86
N LEU A 37 -8.71 14.39 2.98
CA LEU A 37 -9.24 13.04 3.19
C LEU A 37 -10.75 13.02 3.43
N PHE A 38 -11.30 14.15 3.89
CA PHE A 38 -12.72 14.32 4.18
C PHE A 38 -13.30 15.48 3.36
N PHE A 39 -14.55 15.32 2.92
CA PHE A 39 -15.36 16.42 2.43
C PHE A 39 -15.65 17.40 3.57
N ASP A 40 -15.61 18.69 3.29
CA ASP A 40 -16.30 19.70 4.10
C ASP A 40 -17.78 19.73 3.66
N LEU A 41 -18.69 19.48 4.59
CA LEU A 41 -20.13 19.45 4.31
C LEU A 41 -20.79 20.83 4.47
N SER A 42 -20.07 21.79 5.03
CA SER A 42 -20.55 23.16 5.25
C SER A 42 -20.06 24.12 4.17
N ASP A 43 -18.91 23.84 3.55
CA ASP A 43 -18.37 24.61 2.41
C ASP A 43 -17.93 23.68 1.27
N ALA A 44 -18.57 23.82 0.09
CA ALA A 44 -18.26 23.00 -1.07
C ALA A 44 -16.84 23.21 -1.62
N GLN A 45 -16.20 24.34 -1.33
CA GLN A 45 -14.80 24.60 -1.71
C GLN A 45 -13.82 24.28 -0.58
N GLY A 46 -14.31 23.85 0.58
CA GLY A 46 -13.52 23.58 1.76
C GLY A 46 -13.21 24.83 2.57
N ALA A 47 -13.14 24.68 3.90
CA ALA A 47 -12.70 25.71 4.82
C ALA A 47 -11.52 25.23 5.68
N TYR A 48 -10.67 26.16 6.12
CA TYR A 48 -9.72 25.86 7.18
C TYR A 48 -10.48 25.60 8.49
N GLY A 49 -10.22 24.44 9.11
CA GLY A 49 -10.85 24.08 10.38
C GLY A 49 -12.31 23.61 10.26
N ALA A 50 -12.66 22.93 9.16
CA ALA A 50 -14.00 22.37 8.94
C ALA A 50 -14.51 21.56 10.14
N SER A 51 -15.70 21.89 10.65
CA SER A 51 -16.30 21.26 11.83
C SER A 51 -17.34 20.19 11.49
N ASN A 52 -17.78 20.10 10.24
CA ASN A 52 -18.77 19.14 9.77
C ASN A 52 -18.24 18.43 8.52
N ILE A 53 -17.74 17.20 8.69
CA ILE A 53 -16.97 16.49 7.67
C ILE A 53 -17.50 15.08 7.40
N SER A 54 -17.27 14.57 6.19
CA SER A 54 -17.60 13.19 5.80
C SER A 54 -16.43 12.51 5.09
N PRO A 55 -16.13 11.23 5.37
CA PRO A 55 -14.98 10.56 4.77
C PRO A 55 -15.12 10.42 3.25
N LYS A 56 -14.07 10.80 2.52
CA LYS A 56 -13.90 10.40 1.12
C LYS A 56 -13.45 8.93 1.06
N PRO A 57 -13.53 8.27 -0.12
CA PRO A 57 -12.90 6.97 -0.31
C PRO A 57 -11.40 6.94 0.05
N ALA A 58 -10.72 8.09 -0.04
CA ALA A 58 -9.34 8.24 0.39
C ALA A 58 -9.16 8.03 1.90
N ALA A 59 -10.05 8.54 2.75
CA ALA A 59 -10.00 8.30 4.19
C ALA A 59 -10.08 6.80 4.52
N MET A 60 -10.96 6.07 3.83
CA MET A 60 -11.11 4.61 4.05
C MET A 60 -9.86 3.83 3.64
N ALA A 61 -9.30 4.12 2.45
CA ALA A 61 -8.09 3.46 1.98
C ALA A 61 -6.89 3.75 2.89
N VAL A 62 -6.78 4.98 3.38
CA VAL A 62 -5.74 5.40 4.33
C VAL A 62 -5.90 4.75 5.69
N ALA A 63 -7.13 4.66 6.22
CA ALA A 63 -7.40 3.97 7.47
C ALA A 63 -7.06 2.48 7.36
N ALA A 64 -7.42 1.84 6.23
CA ALA A 64 -7.06 0.46 5.96
C ALA A 64 -5.54 0.27 5.89
N MET A 65 -4.84 1.05 5.07
CA MET A 65 -3.37 1.04 4.98
C MET A 65 -2.73 1.20 6.37
N THR A 66 -3.14 2.23 7.12
CA THR A 66 -2.62 2.50 8.47
C THR A 66 -2.79 1.28 9.37
N ARG A 67 -4.00 0.71 9.46
CA ARG A 67 -4.23 -0.50 10.27
C ARG A 67 -3.37 -1.69 9.83
N ILE A 68 -3.10 -1.81 8.53
CA ILE A 68 -2.35 -2.91 7.93
C ILE A 68 -0.86 -2.81 8.25
N VAL A 69 -0.27 -1.61 8.16
CA VAL A 69 1.18 -1.40 8.33
C VAL A 69 1.58 -0.87 9.71
N ASP A 70 0.66 -0.34 10.51
CA ASP A 70 0.97 0.14 11.85
C ASP A 70 1.44 -1.02 12.75
N GLY A 71 2.40 -0.74 13.63
CA GLY A 71 3.09 -1.77 14.42
C GLY A 71 3.92 -2.74 13.59
N THR A 72 4.59 -2.25 12.55
CA THR A 72 5.57 -2.99 11.75
C THR A 72 6.89 -2.22 11.65
N SER A 73 7.97 -2.93 11.34
CA SER A 73 9.25 -2.36 10.90
C SER A 73 9.45 -2.68 9.43
N THR A 74 10.02 -1.76 8.65
CA THR A 74 10.28 -2.02 7.23
C THR A 74 11.34 -3.11 7.07
N LEU A 75 11.12 -4.00 6.10
CA LEU A 75 12.13 -4.91 5.59
C LEU A 75 12.79 -4.36 4.29
N GLY A 76 12.20 -3.30 3.71
CA GLY A 76 12.65 -2.66 2.49
C GLY A 76 11.86 -3.03 1.24
N TYR A 77 12.40 -2.68 0.08
CA TYR A 77 11.78 -2.90 -1.22
C TYR A 77 12.05 -4.32 -1.75
N LEU A 78 11.12 -4.85 -2.55
CA LEU A 78 11.28 -6.18 -3.18
C LEU A 78 12.35 -6.15 -4.28
N ASN A 79 13.19 -7.17 -4.28
CA ASN A 79 14.23 -7.35 -5.29
C ASN A 79 13.66 -7.89 -6.61
N ASN A 80 14.32 -7.55 -7.72
CA ASN A 80 14.08 -8.15 -9.04
C ASN A 80 12.61 -8.08 -9.53
N VAL A 81 11.86 -7.07 -9.10
CA VAL A 81 10.50 -6.84 -9.60
C VAL A 81 10.53 -6.36 -11.06
N PRO A 82 9.55 -6.76 -11.91
CA PRO A 82 9.44 -6.26 -13.27
C PRO A 82 9.29 -4.73 -13.33
N ALA A 83 9.70 -4.12 -14.44
CA ALA A 83 9.49 -2.69 -14.64
C ALA A 83 8.01 -2.31 -14.51
N GLY A 84 7.73 -1.27 -13.72
CA GLY A 84 6.36 -0.82 -13.42
C GLY A 84 5.69 -1.58 -12.27
N VAL A 85 6.27 -2.66 -11.76
CA VAL A 85 5.84 -3.30 -10.51
C VAL A 85 6.64 -2.73 -9.35
N TYR A 86 5.94 -2.47 -8.25
CA TYR A 86 6.53 -1.93 -7.02
C TYR A 86 6.06 -2.77 -5.84
N GLY A 87 6.94 -2.96 -4.87
CA GLY A 87 6.52 -3.56 -3.61
C GLY A 87 7.49 -3.34 -2.46
N TYR A 88 6.92 -3.24 -1.27
CA TYR A 88 7.62 -3.05 -0.01
C TYR A 88 7.11 -4.06 1.00
N ALA A 89 8.02 -4.61 1.80
CA ALA A 89 7.67 -5.57 2.85
C ALA A 89 7.87 -4.95 4.23
N PHE A 90 6.95 -5.28 5.13
CA PHE A 90 6.90 -4.79 6.49
C PHE A 90 6.70 -5.99 7.42
N GLN A 91 7.52 -6.12 8.45
CA GLN A 91 7.35 -7.19 9.44
C GLN A 91 6.67 -6.64 10.69
N ARG A 92 5.58 -7.28 11.12
CA ARG A 92 4.96 -6.98 12.42
C ARG A 92 6.01 -7.10 13.53
N LEU A 93 5.98 -6.18 14.49
CA LEU A 93 6.89 -6.17 15.64
C LEU A 93 6.92 -7.53 16.35
N ASN A 94 8.01 -7.80 17.07
CA ASN A 94 8.26 -9.07 17.76
C ASN A 94 8.35 -10.30 16.82
N GLY A 95 8.79 -10.09 15.58
CA GLY A 95 8.99 -11.17 14.60
C GLY A 95 7.69 -11.75 14.05
N GLY A 96 6.61 -10.98 14.06
CA GLY A 96 5.30 -11.41 13.57
C GLY A 96 5.23 -11.63 12.06
N LYS A 97 4.00 -11.78 11.56
CA LYS A 97 3.71 -11.95 10.13
C LYS A 97 4.29 -10.80 9.30
N VAL A 98 4.62 -11.10 8.05
CA VAL A 98 5.07 -10.10 7.08
C VAL A 98 3.88 -9.64 6.25
N VAL A 99 3.81 -8.34 6.03
CA VAL A 99 2.88 -7.69 5.10
C VAL A 99 3.70 -7.18 3.93
N THR A 100 3.44 -7.70 2.74
CA THR A 100 4.03 -7.22 1.49
C THR A 100 3.00 -6.40 0.74
N ALA A 101 3.22 -5.09 0.63
CA ALA A 101 2.39 -4.17 -0.16
C ALA A 101 2.90 -4.12 -1.61
N LEU A 102 2.01 -4.27 -2.58
CA LEU A 102 2.33 -4.38 -4.01
C LEU A 102 1.37 -3.56 -4.87
N TRP A 103 1.87 -2.99 -5.96
CA TRP A 103 1.06 -2.36 -7.00
C TRP A 103 1.81 -2.35 -8.34
N THR A 104 1.10 -2.01 -9.40
CA THR A 104 1.72 -1.65 -10.69
C THR A 104 1.44 -0.17 -11.00
N HIS A 105 2.30 0.47 -11.79
CA HIS A 105 2.09 1.82 -12.30
C HIS A 105 2.74 1.95 -13.67
N ASN A 106 2.05 2.58 -14.63
CA ASN A 106 2.60 2.85 -15.95
C ASN A 106 2.15 4.21 -16.47
N ASN A 107 3.09 5.14 -16.65
CA ASN A 107 2.82 6.49 -17.16
C ASN A 107 2.15 6.50 -18.54
N ALA A 108 2.33 5.46 -19.37
CA ALA A 108 1.64 5.34 -20.66
C ALA A 108 0.16 4.97 -20.52
N ASN A 109 -0.24 4.42 -19.38
CA ASN A 109 -1.63 4.07 -19.05
C ASN A 109 -2.24 5.02 -18.00
N TRP A 110 -1.54 6.11 -17.66
CA TRP A 110 -1.97 7.13 -16.72
C TRP A 110 -2.17 8.47 -17.41
N SER A 111 -3.15 9.24 -16.94
CA SER A 111 -3.38 10.61 -17.39
C SER A 111 -3.65 11.52 -16.20
N ALA A 112 -3.08 12.73 -16.23
CA ALA A 112 -3.39 13.76 -15.25
C ALA A 112 -4.86 14.20 -15.28
N SER A 113 -5.54 14.09 -16.44
CA SER A 113 -6.93 14.52 -16.62
C SER A 113 -7.96 13.45 -16.30
N SER A 114 -7.68 12.18 -16.63
CA SER A 114 -8.62 11.06 -16.41
C SER A 114 -8.23 10.15 -15.25
N GLY A 115 -7.05 10.34 -14.66
CA GLY A 115 -6.55 9.54 -13.55
C GLY A 115 -6.00 8.18 -13.97
N PHE A 116 -6.08 7.23 -13.03
CA PHE A 116 -5.61 5.86 -13.20
C PHE A 116 -6.51 5.03 -14.10
N SER A 117 -5.92 4.11 -14.85
CA SER A 117 -6.69 3.20 -15.70
C SER A 117 -7.37 2.12 -14.86
N ALA A 118 -8.70 2.01 -15.00
CA ALA A 118 -9.48 0.97 -14.34
C ALA A 118 -9.24 -0.44 -14.91
N SER A 119 -8.64 -0.55 -16.10
CA SER A 119 -8.38 -1.83 -16.78
C SER A 119 -6.90 -2.23 -16.80
N TYR A 120 -5.98 -1.30 -16.47
CA TYR A 120 -4.55 -1.62 -16.44
C TYR A 120 -4.26 -2.56 -15.27
N SER A 121 -3.72 -3.72 -15.60
CA SER A 121 -3.29 -4.71 -14.62
C SER A 121 -2.11 -5.52 -15.13
N VAL A 122 -1.33 -6.08 -14.20
CA VAL A 122 -0.16 -6.90 -14.49
C VAL A 122 -0.21 -8.17 -13.64
N PRO A 123 -0.11 -9.37 -14.24
CA PRO A 123 0.06 -10.60 -13.48
C PRO A 123 1.45 -10.60 -12.81
N TYR A 124 1.50 -11.01 -11.55
CA TYR A 124 2.74 -11.07 -10.78
C TYR A 124 2.73 -12.28 -9.84
N SER A 125 3.89 -12.90 -9.63
CA SER A 125 4.08 -14.01 -8.69
C SER A 125 4.93 -13.54 -7.52
N LEU A 126 4.43 -13.67 -6.30
CA LEU A 126 5.17 -13.35 -5.09
C LEU A 126 5.60 -14.63 -4.37
N GLN A 127 6.89 -14.78 -4.10
CA GLN A 127 7.39 -15.81 -3.18
C GLN A 127 6.96 -15.48 -1.75
N VAL A 128 6.13 -16.32 -1.15
CA VAL A 128 5.57 -16.15 0.21
C VAL A 128 6.01 -17.23 1.19
N ASP A 129 6.54 -18.33 0.67
CA ASP A 129 7.04 -19.47 1.45
C ASP A 129 8.13 -20.22 0.66
N ALA A 130 8.72 -21.30 1.20
CA ALA A 130 9.80 -22.03 0.55
C ALA A 130 9.32 -22.77 -0.73
N PRO A 131 10.16 -22.94 -1.77
CA PRO A 131 9.84 -23.81 -2.89
C PRO A 131 9.41 -25.22 -2.44
N GLY A 132 8.43 -25.79 -3.12
CA GLY A 132 7.78 -27.06 -2.80
C GLY A 132 6.68 -26.98 -1.74
N SER A 133 6.50 -25.84 -1.06
CA SER A 133 5.41 -25.65 -0.10
C SER A 133 4.09 -25.27 -0.78
N SER A 134 2.98 -25.51 -0.10
CA SER A 134 1.65 -25.08 -0.56
C SER A 134 0.80 -24.75 0.66
N GLY A 135 -0.13 -23.82 0.49
CA GLY A 135 -0.95 -23.31 1.59
C GLY A 135 -1.80 -22.15 1.14
N SER A 136 -2.11 -21.23 2.06
CA SER A 136 -2.77 -19.98 1.73
C SER A 136 -2.16 -18.79 2.46
N VAL A 137 -2.29 -17.62 1.83
CA VAL A 137 -1.99 -16.31 2.42
C VAL A 137 -3.28 -15.52 2.54
N MET A 138 -3.27 -14.53 3.42
CA MET A 138 -4.35 -13.53 3.47
C MET A 138 -4.00 -12.39 2.52
N LEU A 139 -4.90 -12.07 1.59
CA LEU A 139 -4.86 -10.86 0.80
C LEU A 139 -5.80 -9.82 1.40
N LEU A 140 -5.34 -8.58 1.46
CA LEU A 140 -6.15 -7.42 1.79
C LEU A 140 -6.13 -6.48 0.58
N ASP A 141 -7.30 -6.04 0.12
CA ASP A 141 -7.38 -5.01 -0.92
C ASP A 141 -7.08 -3.61 -0.36
N ALA A 142 -7.10 -2.59 -1.23
CA ALA A 142 -6.82 -1.21 -0.85
C ALA A 142 -7.80 -0.64 0.20
N MET A 143 -8.97 -1.25 0.38
CA MET A 143 -9.98 -0.89 1.37
C MET A 143 -9.93 -1.79 2.61
N GLY A 144 -9.01 -2.75 2.67
CA GLY A 144 -8.81 -3.68 3.78
C GLY A 144 -9.75 -4.88 3.76
N ASN A 145 -10.47 -5.14 2.67
CA ASN A 145 -11.29 -6.33 2.55
C ASN A 145 -10.40 -7.57 2.43
N ALA A 146 -10.69 -8.58 3.25
CA ALA A 146 -9.86 -9.76 3.40
C ALA A 146 -10.34 -10.92 2.50
N SER A 147 -9.39 -11.60 1.86
CA SER A 147 -9.64 -12.87 1.18
C SER A 147 -8.48 -13.85 1.39
N SER A 148 -8.77 -15.15 1.45
CA SER A 148 -7.75 -16.19 1.52
C SER A 148 -7.42 -16.67 0.11
N VAL A 149 -6.14 -16.62 -0.28
CA VAL A 149 -5.69 -17.03 -1.61
C VAL A 149 -4.65 -18.15 -1.49
N PRO A 150 -4.80 -19.25 -2.24
CA PRO A 150 -3.85 -20.35 -2.20
C PRO A 150 -2.52 -19.95 -2.84
N TYR A 151 -1.45 -20.55 -2.35
CA TYR A 151 -0.14 -20.55 -3.01
C TYR A 151 0.31 -21.99 -3.28
N ALA A 152 1.11 -22.15 -4.33
CA ALA A 152 1.73 -23.41 -4.71
C ALA A 152 3.21 -23.17 -5.01
N ASP A 153 4.06 -24.14 -4.74
CA ASP A 153 5.53 -23.99 -4.85
C ASP A 153 6.07 -22.75 -4.10
N GLY A 154 5.45 -22.44 -2.95
CA GLY A 154 5.76 -21.26 -2.14
C GLY A 154 5.40 -19.90 -2.79
N GLN A 155 4.68 -19.90 -3.92
CA GLN A 155 4.36 -18.70 -4.69
C GLN A 155 2.86 -18.45 -4.78
N VAL A 156 2.45 -17.20 -4.50
CA VAL A 156 1.09 -16.73 -4.71
C VAL A 156 0.99 -15.96 -6.02
N ALA A 157 0.02 -16.32 -6.86
CA ALA A 157 -0.29 -15.60 -8.09
C ALA A 157 -1.21 -14.41 -7.78
N LEU A 158 -0.84 -13.24 -8.30
CA LEU A 158 -1.51 -11.97 -8.04
C LEU A 158 -1.83 -11.25 -9.36
N THR A 159 -2.89 -10.45 -9.34
CA THR A 159 -3.19 -9.46 -10.39
C THR A 159 -3.00 -8.09 -9.78
N LEU A 160 -1.92 -7.41 -10.12
CA LEU A 160 -1.61 -6.09 -9.62
C LEU A 160 -2.34 -5.03 -10.45
N THR A 161 -2.87 -4.02 -9.77
CA THR A 161 -3.45 -2.81 -10.37
C THR A 161 -2.73 -1.59 -9.81
N GLU A 162 -3.20 -0.39 -10.17
CA GLU A 162 -2.66 0.84 -9.58
C GLU A 162 -3.11 1.07 -8.12
N SER A 163 -4.09 0.30 -7.65
CA SER A 163 -4.46 0.24 -6.22
C SER A 163 -3.54 -0.73 -5.48
N PRO A 164 -3.06 -0.38 -4.27
CA PRO A 164 -2.21 -1.27 -3.49
C PRO A 164 -2.97 -2.53 -3.04
N LEU A 165 -2.29 -3.67 -3.15
CA LEU A 165 -2.68 -4.97 -2.64
C LEU A 165 -1.71 -5.38 -1.54
N TYR A 166 -2.22 -5.97 -0.45
CA TYR A 166 -1.38 -6.40 0.67
C TYR A 166 -1.45 -7.92 0.82
N VAL A 167 -0.28 -8.56 0.81
CA VAL A 167 -0.14 -10.00 1.04
C VAL A 167 0.39 -10.21 2.46
N VAL A 168 -0.34 -10.94 3.30
CA VAL A 168 0.09 -11.31 4.65
C VAL A 168 0.60 -12.74 4.65
N SER A 169 1.91 -12.92 4.84
CA SER A 169 2.60 -14.21 4.87
C SER A 169 3.27 -14.49 6.23
N THR A 170 3.60 -15.75 6.48
CA THR A 170 4.18 -16.22 7.75
C THR A 170 5.69 -16.48 7.67
N ASN A 171 6.23 -16.79 6.49
CA ASN A 171 7.64 -17.12 6.33
C ASN A 171 8.49 -15.86 6.12
N ALA A 172 8.85 -15.20 7.22
CA ALA A 172 9.65 -13.98 7.19
C ALA A 172 11.04 -14.18 6.59
N ALA A 173 11.65 -15.37 6.73
CA ALA A 173 12.97 -15.64 6.20
C ALA A 173 12.98 -15.59 4.66
N VAL A 174 11.95 -16.14 4.03
CA VAL A 174 11.78 -16.10 2.57
C VAL A 174 11.60 -14.67 2.09
N ILE A 175 10.79 -13.85 2.76
CA ILE A 175 10.63 -12.45 2.36
C ILE A 175 11.93 -11.66 2.56
N LYS A 176 12.61 -11.83 3.69
CA LYS A 176 13.90 -11.17 3.98
C LYS A 176 14.99 -11.49 2.96
N ALA A 177 14.98 -12.70 2.39
CA ALA A 177 15.91 -13.07 1.33
C ALA A 177 15.61 -12.40 -0.03
N ASN A 178 14.41 -11.85 -0.20
CA ASN A 178 13.92 -11.28 -1.45
C ASN A 178 13.67 -9.75 -1.39
N VAL A 179 14.21 -9.09 -0.37
CA VAL A 179 14.13 -7.63 -0.19
C VAL A 179 15.51 -7.02 -0.01
N THR A 180 15.62 -5.73 -0.26
CA THR A 180 16.79 -4.93 0.12
C THR A 180 16.37 -3.92 1.17
N PRO A 181 16.95 -3.95 2.38
CA PRO A 181 16.64 -2.96 3.41
C PRO A 181 17.13 -1.56 2.99
N PRO A 182 16.47 -0.48 3.43
CA PRO A 182 16.92 0.88 3.14
C PRO A 182 18.32 1.13 3.70
N LEU A 183 19.13 1.89 2.95
CA LEU A 183 20.50 2.19 3.36
C LEU A 183 20.53 2.93 4.70
N GLY A 184 21.32 2.42 5.65
CA GLY A 184 21.46 3.03 6.97
C GLY A 184 20.28 2.78 7.92
N TYR A 185 19.24 2.07 7.49
CA TYR A 185 18.13 1.71 8.36
C TYR A 185 18.53 0.61 9.35
N VAL A 186 18.22 0.83 10.63
CA VAL A 186 18.35 -0.17 11.70
C VAL A 186 16.95 -0.40 12.25
N ALA A 187 16.45 -1.62 12.12
CA ALA A 187 15.12 -1.95 12.64
C ALA A 187 15.07 -1.70 14.15
N HIS A 188 14.03 -0.99 14.58
CA HIS A 188 13.71 -0.75 15.98
C HIS A 188 12.97 -1.93 16.61
#